data_AF-A0A0G4EK73-F1
#
_entry.id   AF-A0A0G4EK73-F1
#
_cell.length_a   1.000
_cell.length_b   1.000
_cell.length_c   1.000
_cell.angle_alpha   90.00
_cell.angle_beta   90.00
_cell.angle_gamma   90.00
#
_symmetry.space_group_name_H-M   'P 1'
#
loop_
_entity.id
_entity.type
_entity.pdbx_description
1 polymer ?
#
loop_
_entity_poly.entity_id
_entity_poly.type
_entity_poly.pdbx_seq_one_letter_code
_entity_poly.pdbx_strand_id
1 'polypeptide(L)'
;MSKKGVDYSKWDKLVDDKSDEEEVTAPRRAPLGQLPFSLNASDTQAADVRAIMRAAEQALNAMNLDYTGSTSSSTRDSSAARVKPSTSSSSGPPPADGRLPFTKAEMHNYKVRFDASAPDPSLELHKCVVCRKSPAAGARFLLCQRCHAMRYCSIDCQREDWDTRHRGECGDAKSLFEGHQLRGNEHAVRYVKGRLDPDAFYRLQRAKNAAIQREVPRSPALNNTRLVNLSAYFLTLPNAAQYKEWCGIQLSRGPNGDDVPGPSIADPAVMAIGPTHFHTAYRIAPLSLVEAARSDLPLPLHLHTRGRGVAVVKRLVEDIVHGHSRDGGFLKAFPAVPWPIIEGHVDIFFWRGDKIQVQIGEAPFVPELTIECLFIPSHNLVVRSALLHAACAVFGQAGYDEIDRLLPLSASKAYKIVSLKAQLTRGEWQRDIIYEIMSTEGLPAALIKLYHDRAKEVCRPQHPSTWASRLGLCSVSFAWKHKKFTDVFRWHLVNYAKDFRPFPFGKSFAEFADVTDGELRRIETELEAMNLQYPPQIQAIRSCQPADYYEHIDGPLLTTSDGHRVSELDVLLSTQGLV
;
A
#
# COMPACT_ATOMS: atom_id res chain seq x y z
N MET A 1 24.02 -32.67 -0.08
CA MET A 1 22.54 -32.60 -0.19
C MET A 1 22.18 -31.37 -1.01
N SER A 2 21.67 -31.57 -2.24
CA SER A 2 21.36 -30.49 -3.18
C SER A 2 20.10 -29.73 -2.76
N LYS A 3 20.21 -28.42 -2.51
CA LYS A 3 19.11 -27.52 -2.15
C LYS A 3 18.28 -27.21 -3.39
N LYS A 4 17.37 -28.10 -3.79
CA LYS A 4 16.32 -27.75 -4.75
C LYS A 4 15.37 -26.76 -4.08
N GLY A 5 15.30 -25.53 -4.59
CA GLY A 5 14.24 -24.59 -4.24
C GLY A 5 12.87 -25.19 -4.57
N VAL A 6 11.83 -24.76 -3.85
CA VAL A 6 10.45 -25.16 -4.13
C VAL A 6 10.08 -24.63 -5.52
N ASP A 7 9.65 -25.55 -6.40
CA ASP A 7 9.22 -25.24 -7.76
C ASP A 7 7.72 -24.93 -7.77
N TYR A 8 7.38 -23.66 -7.90
CA TYR A 8 5.99 -23.18 -7.91
C TYR A 8 5.23 -23.56 -9.18
N SER A 9 5.93 -23.91 -10.27
CA SER A 9 5.27 -24.39 -11.49
C SER A 9 4.53 -25.72 -11.31
N LYS A 10 4.77 -26.41 -10.18
CA LYS A 10 4.09 -27.66 -9.81
C LYS A 10 2.69 -27.46 -9.26
N TRP A 11 2.31 -26.24 -8.86
CA TRP A 11 0.94 -25.95 -8.42
C TRP A 11 -0.02 -25.77 -9.61
N ASP A 12 0.51 -25.50 -10.81
CA ASP A 12 -0.19 -25.60 -12.10
C ASP A 12 -0.10 -27.01 -12.74
N LYS A 13 0.61 -27.96 -12.10
CA LYS A 13 0.93 -29.29 -12.67
C LYS A 13 0.86 -30.42 -11.64
N LEU A 14 -0.25 -30.51 -10.89
CA LEU A 14 -0.57 -31.68 -10.07
C LEU A 14 -1.50 -32.65 -10.80
N VAL A 15 -1.14 -33.08 -12.02
CA VAL A 15 -1.53 -34.39 -12.59
C VAL A 15 -0.43 -34.79 -13.59
N ASP A 16 -0.04 -36.07 -13.53
CA ASP A 16 0.93 -36.80 -14.36
C ASP A 16 2.40 -36.73 -13.96
N ASP A 17 2.71 -37.60 -13.00
CA ASP A 17 3.92 -38.44 -13.05
C ASP A 17 3.65 -39.56 -14.06
N LYS A 18 4.27 -39.48 -15.25
CA LYS A 18 4.71 -40.62 -16.05
C LYS A 18 5.64 -40.14 -17.17
N SER A 19 6.73 -40.88 -17.28
CA SER A 19 7.76 -40.81 -18.31
C SER A 19 7.16 -40.95 -19.72
N ASP A 20 7.64 -40.15 -20.66
CA ASP A 20 8.52 -40.60 -21.74
C ASP A 20 8.88 -39.40 -22.64
N GLU A 21 10.04 -39.52 -23.26
CA GLU A 21 10.76 -38.50 -24.00
C GLU A 21 10.02 -38.03 -25.27
N GLU A 22 10.09 -36.73 -25.56
CA GLU A 22 10.31 -36.27 -26.94
C GLU A 22 10.97 -34.88 -26.92
N GLU A 23 12.16 -34.83 -27.53
CA GLU A 23 13.07 -33.70 -27.61
C GLU A 23 12.54 -32.67 -28.62
N VAL A 24 11.90 -31.60 -28.14
CA VAL A 24 11.53 -30.45 -28.97
C VAL A 24 12.54 -29.31 -28.74
N THR A 25 13.24 -28.97 -29.82
CA THR A 25 14.24 -27.92 -29.92
C THR A 25 13.70 -26.54 -29.52
N ALA A 26 14.35 -25.92 -28.53
CA ALA A 26 14.02 -24.57 -28.07
C ALA A 26 14.51 -23.49 -29.06
N PRO A 27 13.75 -22.40 -29.30
CA PRO A 27 14.25 -21.29 -30.08
C PRO A 27 15.27 -20.47 -29.27
N ARG A 28 16.38 -20.12 -29.93
CA ARG A 28 17.43 -19.24 -29.41
C ARG A 28 16.84 -17.90 -28.96
N ARG A 29 17.03 -17.57 -27.67
CA ARG A 29 16.81 -16.21 -27.13
C ARG A 29 17.84 -15.25 -27.70
N ALA A 30 17.36 -14.14 -28.27
CA ALA A 30 18.19 -12.99 -28.60
C ALA A 30 18.75 -12.34 -27.32
N PRO A 31 19.96 -11.76 -27.37
CA PRO A 31 20.53 -11.04 -26.23
C PRO A 31 19.69 -9.80 -25.92
N LEU A 32 19.45 -9.57 -24.63
CA LEU A 32 18.87 -8.34 -24.07
C LEU A 32 19.73 -7.15 -24.49
N GLY A 33 19.27 -6.43 -25.52
CA GLY A 33 19.83 -5.15 -25.92
C GLY A 33 19.63 -4.12 -24.81
N GLN A 34 20.65 -3.29 -24.61
CA GLN A 34 20.58 -2.07 -23.83
C GLN A 34 19.34 -1.26 -24.23
N LEU A 35 18.48 -0.94 -23.26
CA LEU A 35 17.35 -0.04 -23.45
C LEU A 35 17.88 1.36 -23.82
N PRO A 36 17.53 1.92 -24.99
CA PRO A 36 17.88 3.29 -25.32
C PRO A 36 16.76 4.20 -24.81
N PHE A 37 16.82 4.62 -23.55
CA PHE A 37 16.08 5.80 -23.13
C PHE A 37 16.93 7.04 -23.45
N SER A 38 16.84 7.51 -24.69
CA SER A 38 17.33 8.84 -25.07
C SER A 38 16.31 9.87 -24.59
N LEU A 39 16.58 10.49 -23.44
CA LEU A 39 15.81 11.62 -22.92
C LEU A 39 16.14 12.85 -23.76
N ASN A 40 15.26 13.22 -24.71
CA ASN A 40 15.38 14.44 -25.52
C ASN A 40 14.86 15.67 -24.77
N ALA A 41 15.29 15.90 -23.53
CA ALA A 41 15.27 17.25 -22.97
C ALA A 41 16.50 17.96 -23.54
N SER A 42 16.35 19.16 -24.10
CA SER A 42 17.55 19.90 -24.53
C SER A 42 18.44 20.15 -23.31
N ASP A 43 19.75 19.93 -23.45
CA ASP A 43 20.72 20.11 -22.35
C ASP A 43 20.57 21.49 -21.67
N THR A 44 20.12 22.48 -22.44
CA THR A 44 19.80 23.84 -21.98
C THR A 44 18.67 23.86 -20.94
N GLN A 45 17.54 23.18 -21.17
CA GLN A 45 16.44 23.14 -20.21
C GLN A 45 16.85 22.45 -18.90
N ALA A 46 17.60 21.36 -18.99
CA ALA A 46 18.13 20.67 -17.81
C ALA A 46 19.15 21.54 -17.06
N ALA A 47 19.97 22.33 -17.76
CA ALA A 47 20.89 23.28 -17.15
C ALA A 47 20.16 24.42 -16.41
N ASP A 48 19.10 24.99 -17.01
CA ASP A 48 18.31 26.07 -16.43
C ASP A 48 17.60 25.62 -15.16
N VAL A 49 16.97 24.44 -15.15
CA VAL A 49 16.34 23.89 -13.94
C VAL A 49 17.38 23.66 -12.85
N ARG A 50 18.53 23.09 -13.20
CA ARG A 50 19.63 22.88 -12.24
C ARG A 50 20.17 24.20 -11.70
N ALA A 51 20.19 25.26 -12.49
CA ALA A 51 20.61 26.59 -12.04
C ALA A 51 19.58 27.21 -11.10
N ILE A 52 18.28 27.14 -11.45
CA ILE A 52 17.18 27.63 -10.62
C ILE A 52 17.10 26.87 -9.30
N MET A 53 17.24 25.55 -9.32
CA MET A 53 17.22 24.72 -8.10
C MET A 53 18.47 24.94 -7.26
N ARG A 54 19.67 25.08 -7.85
CA ARG A 54 20.88 25.45 -7.10
C ARG A 54 20.77 26.84 -6.47
N ALA A 55 20.21 27.81 -7.18
CA ALA A 55 19.96 29.15 -6.63
C ALA A 55 18.93 29.10 -5.48
N ALA A 56 17.86 28.32 -5.63
CA ALA A 56 16.88 28.12 -4.57
C ALA A 56 17.49 27.41 -3.35
N GLU A 57 18.35 26.41 -3.58
CA GLU A 57 19.10 25.70 -2.54
C GLU A 57 20.09 26.60 -1.82
N GLN A 58 20.87 27.40 -2.55
CA GLN A 58 21.77 28.38 -1.96
C GLN A 58 21.02 29.41 -1.12
N ALA A 59 19.88 29.91 -1.62
CA ALA A 59 19.02 30.82 -0.87
C ALA A 59 18.45 30.16 0.40
N LEU A 60 18.01 28.90 0.32
CA LEU A 60 17.53 28.14 1.47
C LEU A 60 18.63 27.84 2.50
N ASN A 61 19.84 27.51 2.04
CA ASN A 61 20.98 27.25 2.92
C ASN A 61 21.43 28.53 3.62
N ALA A 62 21.43 29.67 2.92
CA ALA A 62 21.66 30.98 3.52
C ALA A 62 20.62 31.29 4.61
N MET A 63 19.34 30.98 4.39
CA MET A 63 18.28 31.17 5.40
C MET A 63 18.39 30.24 6.63
N ASN A 64 19.04 29.08 6.53
CA ASN A 64 19.21 28.17 7.67
C ASN A 64 20.43 28.55 8.56
N LEU A 65 21.39 29.32 8.04
CA LEU A 65 22.59 29.73 8.78
C LEU A 65 22.29 30.83 9.83
N ASP A 66 21.22 31.60 9.67
CA ASP A 66 20.86 32.68 10.61
C ASP A 66 20.08 32.19 11.85
N TYR A 67 19.78 30.88 11.97
CA TYR A 67 18.97 30.35 13.07
C TYR A 67 19.78 29.83 14.27
N THR A 68 21.11 29.98 14.28
CA THR A 68 21.95 29.63 15.43
C THR A 68 22.04 30.81 16.41
N GLY A 69 21.00 31.06 17.20
CA GLY A 69 21.02 32.18 18.16
C GLY A 69 19.99 32.12 19.30
N SER A 70 20.51 31.94 20.52
CA SER A 70 19.93 32.33 21.83
C SER A 70 18.61 31.71 22.27
N THR A 71 18.71 30.58 22.96
CA THR A 71 17.67 30.08 23.87
C THR A 71 17.72 30.85 25.20
N SER A 72 16.70 31.69 25.46
CA SER A 72 16.37 32.19 26.79
C SER A 72 15.31 31.27 27.41
N SER A 73 15.59 30.75 28.61
CA SER A 73 14.73 29.83 29.34
C SER A 73 13.59 30.59 30.02
N SER A 74 12.36 30.21 29.70
CA SER A 74 11.17 30.58 30.46
C SER A 74 10.42 29.30 30.82
N THR A 75 10.51 28.91 32.08
CA THR A 75 9.73 27.84 32.69
C THR A 75 8.32 28.35 32.99
N ARG A 76 7.30 27.65 32.47
CA ARG A 76 5.92 27.78 32.92
C ARG A 76 5.35 26.39 33.21
N ASP A 77 5.01 26.19 34.48
CA ASP A 77 4.20 25.09 34.97
C ASP A 77 2.75 25.22 34.47
N SER A 78 2.15 24.09 34.07
CA SER A 78 0.70 23.96 33.95
C SER A 78 0.30 22.50 34.14
N SER A 79 -0.36 22.26 35.27
CA SER A 79 -1.05 21.02 35.64
C SER A 79 -2.47 21.03 35.05
N ALA A 80 -2.88 19.91 34.45
CA ALA A 80 -4.27 19.70 34.02
C ALA A 80 -4.72 18.24 34.25
N ALA A 81 -5.97 18.12 34.64
CA ALA A 81 -6.60 16.99 35.31
C ALA A 81 -6.97 15.81 34.41
N ARG A 82 -6.99 14.63 35.04
CA ARG A 82 -7.32 13.32 34.47
C ARG A 82 -8.83 13.07 34.56
N VAL A 83 -9.51 12.95 33.42
CA VAL A 83 -10.91 12.50 33.32
C VAL A 83 -10.94 10.99 33.03
N LYS A 84 -11.72 10.24 33.81
CA LYS A 84 -11.97 8.80 33.62
C LYS A 84 -13.19 8.58 32.71
N PRO A 85 -13.16 7.63 31.76
CA PRO A 85 -14.36 7.20 31.07
C PRO A 85 -15.10 6.10 31.85
N SER A 86 -16.42 6.22 31.88
CA SER A 86 -17.38 5.28 32.47
C SER A 86 -17.72 4.16 31.50
N THR A 87 -17.50 2.92 31.91
CA THR A 87 -17.98 1.71 31.25
C THR A 87 -19.38 1.36 31.76
N SER A 88 -20.31 1.13 30.85
CA SER A 88 -21.63 0.55 31.17
C SER A 88 -21.83 -0.70 30.31
N SER A 89 -21.90 -1.85 30.98
CA SER A 89 -22.12 -3.17 30.41
C SER A 89 -23.50 -3.66 30.84
N SER A 90 -24.44 -3.83 29.90
CA SER A 90 -25.72 -4.50 30.15
C SER A 90 -25.69 -5.90 29.54
N SER A 91 -25.64 -6.92 30.38
CA SER A 91 -25.81 -8.33 30.02
C SER A 91 -27.28 -8.73 30.20
N GLY A 92 -27.99 -8.96 29.09
CA GLY A 92 -29.31 -9.59 29.08
C GLY A 92 -29.19 -11.11 28.83
N PRO A 93 -30.08 -11.94 29.40
CA PRO A 93 -30.07 -13.39 29.18
C PRO A 93 -30.55 -13.76 27.77
N PRO A 94 -30.06 -14.87 27.18
CA PRO A 94 -30.41 -15.29 25.84
C PRO A 94 -31.84 -15.86 25.76
N PRO A 95 -32.53 -15.72 24.61
CA PRO A 95 -33.85 -16.28 24.40
C PRO A 95 -33.82 -17.82 24.34
N ALA A 96 -34.82 -18.45 24.97
CA ALA A 96 -34.89 -19.90 25.23
C ALA A 96 -35.38 -20.76 24.04
N ASP A 97 -35.77 -20.14 22.93
CA ASP A 97 -36.25 -20.88 21.77
C ASP A 97 -35.09 -21.11 20.81
N GLY A 98 -34.52 -22.32 20.84
CA GLY A 98 -33.44 -22.80 19.95
C GLY A 98 -33.82 -22.90 18.47
N ARG A 99 -34.68 -22.01 17.98
CA ARG A 99 -35.02 -21.85 16.58
C ARG A 99 -33.98 -20.91 15.96
N LEU A 100 -33.23 -21.40 14.98
CA LEU A 100 -32.40 -20.54 14.15
C LEU A 100 -33.30 -19.43 13.54
N PRO A 101 -32.87 -18.16 13.59
CA PRO A 101 -33.74 -16.99 13.30
C PRO A 101 -34.12 -16.83 11.83
N PHE A 102 -33.78 -17.79 10.97
CA PHE A 102 -34.08 -17.74 9.54
C PHE A 102 -34.69 -19.06 9.08
N THR A 103 -35.81 -18.97 8.37
CA THR A 103 -36.32 -20.06 7.55
C THR A 103 -35.56 -20.11 6.23
N LYS A 104 -35.50 -21.30 5.60
CA LYS A 104 -34.86 -21.49 4.28
C LYS A 104 -35.36 -20.52 3.20
N ALA A 105 -36.61 -20.04 3.32
CA ALA A 105 -37.21 -19.06 2.42
C ALA A 105 -36.66 -17.64 2.61
N GLU A 106 -36.26 -17.27 3.83
CA GLU A 106 -35.70 -15.94 4.19
C GLU A 106 -34.21 -15.81 3.83
N MET A 107 -33.55 -16.94 3.51
CA MET A 107 -32.13 -17.01 3.16
C MET A 107 -31.85 -17.16 1.66
N HIS A 108 -32.84 -16.92 0.78
CA HIS A 108 -32.71 -17.07 -0.67
C HIS A 108 -31.45 -16.37 -1.24
N ASN A 109 -31.00 -15.25 -0.65
CA ASN A 109 -29.81 -14.52 -1.10
C ASN A 109 -28.57 -14.71 -0.21
N TYR A 110 -28.64 -15.51 0.85
CA TYR A 110 -27.54 -15.76 1.77
C TYR A 110 -26.87 -17.10 1.46
N LYS A 111 -25.66 -17.05 0.89
CA LYS A 111 -24.77 -18.21 0.76
C LYS A 111 -24.21 -18.58 2.15
N VAL A 112 -25.01 -19.22 3.00
CA VAL A 112 -24.45 -19.98 4.13
C VAL A 112 -23.79 -21.22 3.55
N ARG A 113 -22.48 -21.37 3.81
CA ARG A 113 -21.68 -22.50 3.32
C ARG A 113 -22.27 -23.80 3.82
N PHE A 114 -22.88 -24.56 2.90
CA PHE A 114 -23.33 -25.92 3.17
C PHE A 114 -22.63 -27.00 2.33
N ASP A 115 -21.80 -26.64 1.35
CA ASP A 115 -21.25 -27.64 0.44
C ASP A 115 -19.75 -27.86 0.67
N ALA A 116 -19.43 -28.90 1.44
CA ALA A 116 -18.13 -29.58 1.44
C ALA A 116 -17.79 -30.20 0.06
N SER A 117 -18.76 -30.20 -0.87
CA SER A 117 -18.65 -30.61 -2.27
C SER A 117 -18.28 -29.48 -3.23
N ALA A 118 -17.94 -28.28 -2.72
CA ALA A 118 -17.54 -27.18 -3.58
C ALA A 118 -16.37 -27.61 -4.48
N PRO A 119 -16.48 -27.48 -5.82
CA PRO A 119 -15.49 -27.97 -6.76
C PRO A 119 -14.11 -27.40 -6.44
N ASP A 120 -13.07 -28.19 -6.76
CA ASP A 120 -11.66 -27.85 -6.55
C ASP A 120 -11.42 -26.39 -7.00
N PRO A 121 -10.91 -25.50 -6.13
CA PRO A 121 -10.58 -24.13 -6.48
C PRO A 121 -9.74 -24.02 -7.76
N SER A 122 -8.87 -25.00 -8.04
CA SER A 122 -8.08 -25.06 -9.27
C SER A 122 -8.97 -25.16 -10.53
N LEU A 123 -10.09 -25.88 -10.46
CA LEU A 123 -11.02 -26.03 -11.58
C LEU A 123 -11.80 -24.75 -11.86
N GLU A 124 -12.20 -24.01 -10.82
CA GLU A 124 -12.86 -22.70 -10.97
C GLU A 124 -11.97 -21.69 -11.70
N LEU A 125 -10.65 -21.77 -11.48
CA LEU A 125 -9.68 -20.91 -12.15
C LEU A 125 -9.66 -21.12 -13.65
N HIS A 126 -9.77 -22.36 -14.08
CA HIS A 126 -9.68 -22.66 -15.49
C HIS A 126 -11.02 -22.54 -16.20
N LYS A 127 -12.10 -22.11 -15.54
CA LYS A 127 -13.39 -21.92 -16.22
C LYS A 127 -13.38 -20.80 -17.24
N CYS A 128 -14.09 -21.03 -18.34
CA CYS A 128 -14.33 -20.04 -19.37
C CYS A 128 -15.16 -18.89 -18.80
N VAL A 129 -14.76 -17.65 -19.07
CA VAL A 129 -15.46 -16.46 -18.56
C VAL A 129 -16.86 -16.28 -19.14
N VAL A 130 -17.15 -16.90 -20.30
CA VAL A 130 -18.46 -16.88 -20.96
C VAL A 130 -19.31 -18.06 -20.52
N CYS A 131 -18.95 -19.27 -20.94
CA CYS A 131 -19.81 -20.44 -20.75
C CYS A 131 -19.56 -21.21 -19.45
N ARG A 132 -18.60 -20.78 -18.61
CA ARG A 132 -18.24 -21.41 -17.33
C ARG A 132 -17.82 -22.90 -17.38
N LYS A 133 -17.63 -23.48 -18.58
CA LYS A 133 -17.07 -24.82 -18.74
C LYS A 133 -15.65 -24.87 -18.16
N SER A 134 -15.29 -25.98 -17.53
CA SER A 134 -13.91 -26.30 -17.14
C SER A 134 -13.17 -26.95 -18.31
N PRO A 135 -11.84 -26.85 -18.40
CA PRO A 135 -11.09 -27.60 -19.40
C PRO A 135 -11.19 -29.11 -19.15
N ALA A 136 -11.09 -29.90 -20.22
CA ALA A 136 -10.81 -31.32 -20.08
C ALA A 136 -9.46 -31.51 -19.37
N ALA A 137 -9.26 -32.64 -18.70
CA ALA A 137 -7.97 -32.96 -18.07
C ALA A 137 -6.83 -32.81 -19.09
N GLY A 138 -5.79 -32.03 -18.74
CA GLY A 138 -4.65 -31.72 -19.61
C GLY A 138 -4.86 -30.61 -20.64
N ALA A 139 -6.11 -30.20 -20.92
CA ALA A 139 -6.39 -29.12 -21.87
C ALA A 139 -6.17 -27.73 -21.22
N ARG A 140 -5.68 -26.77 -22.03
CA ARG A 140 -5.55 -25.37 -21.62
C ARG A 140 -6.51 -24.50 -22.41
N PHE A 141 -7.18 -23.59 -21.71
CA PHE A 141 -8.01 -22.57 -22.36
C PHE A 141 -7.19 -21.45 -22.97
N LEU A 142 -7.77 -20.81 -23.98
CA LEU A 142 -7.21 -19.64 -24.64
C LEU A 142 -7.16 -18.48 -23.65
N LEU A 143 -6.00 -17.85 -23.51
CA LEU A 143 -5.85 -16.60 -22.77
C LEU A 143 -6.01 -15.41 -23.72
N CYS A 144 -6.66 -14.35 -23.25
CA CYS A 144 -6.60 -13.09 -23.97
C CYS A 144 -5.15 -12.62 -24.07
N GLN A 145 -4.61 -12.54 -25.29
CA GLN A 145 -3.21 -12.15 -25.53
C GLN A 145 -2.89 -10.70 -25.14
N ARG A 146 -3.90 -9.87 -24.84
CA ARG A 146 -3.68 -8.48 -24.45
C ARG A 146 -3.60 -8.29 -22.95
N CYS A 147 -4.57 -8.82 -22.19
CA CYS A 147 -4.61 -8.63 -20.73
C CYS A 147 -4.07 -9.82 -19.92
N HIS A 148 -3.94 -11.00 -20.53
CA HIS A 148 -3.51 -12.25 -19.92
C HIS A 148 -4.36 -12.72 -18.73
N ALA A 149 -5.50 -12.07 -18.46
CA ALA A 149 -6.35 -12.38 -17.30
C ALA A 149 -7.59 -13.22 -17.65
N MET A 150 -8.15 -13.09 -18.85
CA MET A 150 -9.40 -13.77 -19.24
C MET A 150 -9.12 -15.08 -19.98
N ARG A 151 -9.87 -16.14 -19.62
CA ARG A 151 -9.75 -17.50 -20.17
C ARG A 151 -11.01 -17.89 -20.96
N TYR A 152 -10.82 -18.49 -22.14
CA TYR A 152 -11.88 -18.91 -23.05
C TYR A 152 -11.70 -20.35 -23.50
N CYS A 153 -12.79 -21.12 -23.54
CA CYS A 153 -12.73 -22.48 -24.06
C CYS A 153 -12.64 -22.55 -25.60
N SER A 154 -13.00 -21.47 -26.31
CA SER A 154 -12.96 -21.37 -27.77
C SER A 154 -12.79 -19.92 -28.22
N ILE A 155 -12.42 -19.73 -29.49
CA ILE A 155 -12.35 -18.41 -30.14
C ILE A 155 -13.74 -17.76 -30.18
N ASP A 156 -14.81 -18.55 -30.31
CA ASP A 156 -16.18 -18.03 -30.35
C ASP A 156 -16.56 -17.39 -29.01
N CYS A 157 -16.30 -18.05 -27.88
CA CYS A 157 -16.49 -17.43 -26.56
C CYS A 157 -15.60 -16.19 -26.38
N GLN A 158 -14.39 -16.18 -26.94
CA GLN A 158 -13.55 -14.98 -26.88
C GLN A 158 -14.16 -13.82 -27.68
N ARG A 159 -14.67 -14.07 -28.89
CA ARG A 159 -15.32 -13.05 -29.73
C ARG A 159 -16.60 -12.53 -29.07
N GLU A 160 -17.42 -13.43 -28.53
CA GLU A 160 -18.65 -13.08 -27.81
C GLU A 160 -18.36 -12.18 -26.59
N ASP A 161 -17.42 -12.55 -25.72
CA ASP A 161 -17.05 -11.70 -24.58
C ASP A 161 -16.43 -10.38 -25.03
N TRP A 162 -15.61 -10.42 -26.10
CA TRP A 162 -14.98 -9.23 -26.67
C TRP A 162 -16.02 -8.20 -27.08
N ASP A 163 -17.07 -8.63 -27.79
CA ASP A 163 -18.09 -7.74 -28.31
C ASP A 163 -19.09 -7.28 -27.23
N THR A 164 -19.32 -8.10 -26.21
CA THR A 164 -20.29 -7.78 -25.14
C THR A 164 -19.71 -6.94 -24.01
N ARG A 165 -18.50 -7.25 -23.54
CA ARG A 165 -17.96 -6.63 -22.31
C ARG A 165 -16.44 -6.45 -22.30
N HIS A 166 -15.68 -7.47 -22.70
CA HIS A 166 -14.23 -7.50 -22.49
C HIS A 166 -13.48 -6.39 -23.23
N ARG A 167 -13.92 -5.96 -24.43
CA ARG A 167 -13.26 -4.88 -25.18
C ARG A 167 -13.11 -3.59 -24.36
N GLY A 168 -14.14 -3.22 -23.59
CA GLY A 168 -14.14 -2.02 -22.75
C GLY A 168 -13.26 -2.12 -21.51
N GLU A 169 -13.10 -3.32 -20.94
CA GLU A 169 -12.34 -3.55 -19.70
C GLU A 169 -10.93 -4.13 -19.93
N CYS A 170 -10.59 -4.55 -21.15
CA CYS A 170 -9.33 -5.25 -21.44
C CYS A 170 -8.10 -4.37 -21.15
N GLY A 171 -8.18 -3.06 -21.44
CA GLY A 171 -7.10 -2.11 -21.16
C GLY A 171 -6.84 -2.00 -19.66
N ASP A 172 -7.89 -1.80 -18.87
CA ASP A 172 -7.80 -1.74 -17.41
C ASP A 172 -7.33 -3.06 -16.81
N ALA A 173 -7.85 -4.19 -17.30
CA ALA A 173 -7.45 -5.51 -16.82
C ALA A 173 -5.96 -5.75 -17.09
N LYS A 174 -5.45 -5.33 -18.26
CA LYS A 174 -4.02 -5.33 -18.57
C LYS A 174 -3.25 -4.43 -17.60
N SER A 175 -3.71 -3.19 -17.39
CA SER A 175 -3.06 -2.25 -16.47
C SER A 175 -3.00 -2.78 -15.03
N LEU A 176 -4.03 -3.50 -14.58
CA LEU A 176 -4.04 -4.15 -13.26
C LEU A 176 -3.08 -5.33 -13.20
N PHE A 177 -3.08 -6.17 -14.23
CA PHE A 177 -2.25 -7.37 -14.30
C PHE A 177 -0.75 -7.06 -14.46
N GLU A 178 -0.41 -5.98 -15.16
CA GLU A 178 0.97 -5.53 -15.34
C GLU A 178 1.40 -4.55 -14.25
N GLY A 179 0.44 -3.80 -13.68
CA GLY A 179 0.67 -2.85 -12.61
C GLY A 179 1.06 -3.55 -11.30
N HIS A 180 1.88 -2.87 -10.51
CA HIS A 180 2.40 -3.39 -9.24
C HIS A 180 1.32 -3.86 -8.25
N GLN A 181 0.12 -3.29 -8.36
CA GLN A 181 -1.01 -3.58 -7.48
C GLN A 181 -1.46 -5.04 -7.57
N LEU A 182 -1.73 -5.57 -8.77
CA LEU A 182 -2.22 -6.95 -8.95
C LEU A 182 -1.29 -7.77 -9.85
N ARG A 183 0.00 -7.41 -9.88
CA ARG A 183 0.95 -7.89 -10.88
C ARG A 183 0.97 -9.42 -10.96
N GLY A 184 0.72 -9.97 -12.14
CA GLY A 184 0.77 -11.42 -12.35
C GLY A 184 -0.31 -12.23 -11.59
N ASN A 185 -1.19 -11.58 -10.82
CA ASN A 185 -2.26 -12.24 -10.09
C ASN A 185 -3.55 -12.20 -10.92
N GLU A 186 -3.68 -13.09 -11.91
CA GLU A 186 -4.85 -13.13 -12.79
C GLU A 186 -6.17 -13.32 -11.99
N HIS A 187 -6.12 -13.99 -10.85
CA HIS A 187 -7.29 -14.27 -10.01
C HIS A 187 -7.81 -13.02 -9.35
N ALA A 188 -6.91 -12.21 -8.80
CA ALA A 188 -7.21 -10.89 -8.27
C ALA A 188 -7.83 -10.00 -9.34
N VAL A 189 -7.23 -9.93 -10.54
CA VAL A 189 -7.74 -9.12 -11.64
C VAL A 189 -9.15 -9.55 -12.03
N ARG A 190 -9.39 -10.86 -12.18
CA ARG A 190 -10.71 -11.40 -12.51
C ARG A 190 -11.73 -11.13 -11.40
N TYR A 191 -11.36 -11.31 -10.14
CA TYR A 191 -12.25 -11.05 -9.01
C TYR A 191 -12.66 -9.57 -8.93
N VAL A 192 -11.67 -8.69 -9.01
CA VAL A 192 -11.86 -7.24 -9.00
C VAL A 192 -12.68 -6.75 -10.20
N LYS A 193 -12.55 -7.40 -11.36
CA LYS A 193 -13.39 -7.16 -12.55
C LYS A 193 -14.73 -7.92 -12.52
N GLY A 194 -15.10 -8.58 -11.42
CA GLY A 194 -16.38 -9.30 -11.30
C GLY A 194 -16.52 -10.49 -12.26
N ARG A 195 -15.40 -11.10 -12.67
CA ARG A 195 -15.32 -12.27 -13.55
C ARG A 195 -15.06 -13.59 -12.81
N LEU A 196 -14.67 -13.51 -11.52
CA LEU A 196 -14.47 -14.66 -10.63
C LEU A 196 -15.41 -14.55 -9.43
N ASP A 197 -16.06 -15.66 -9.07
CA ASP A 197 -16.94 -15.72 -7.91
C ASP A 197 -16.16 -15.42 -6.61
N PRO A 198 -16.71 -14.63 -5.66
CA PRO A 198 -16.03 -14.29 -4.43
C PRO A 198 -15.55 -15.50 -3.62
N ASP A 199 -16.35 -16.55 -3.49
CA ASP A 199 -15.97 -17.74 -2.71
C ASP A 199 -14.84 -18.52 -3.39
N ALA A 200 -14.87 -18.62 -4.72
CA ALA A 200 -13.77 -19.19 -5.48
C ALA A 200 -12.48 -18.39 -5.24
N PHE A 201 -12.53 -17.07 -5.39
CA PHE A 201 -11.37 -16.20 -5.17
C PHE A 201 -10.79 -16.33 -3.76
N TYR A 202 -11.63 -16.25 -2.72
CA TYR A 202 -11.12 -16.27 -1.35
C TYR A 202 -10.58 -17.64 -0.93
N ARG A 203 -11.11 -18.75 -1.47
CA ARG A 203 -10.49 -20.07 -1.29
C ARG A 203 -9.06 -20.09 -1.85
N LEU A 204 -8.87 -19.56 -3.06
CA LEU A 204 -7.57 -19.47 -3.70
C LEU A 204 -6.62 -18.54 -2.96
N GLN A 205 -7.10 -17.37 -2.54
CA GLN A 205 -6.32 -16.42 -1.75
C GLN A 205 -5.85 -17.05 -0.43
N ARG A 206 -6.71 -17.76 0.30
CA ARG A 206 -6.32 -18.46 1.54
C ARG A 206 -5.28 -19.55 1.27
N ALA A 207 -5.46 -20.35 0.22
CA ALA A 207 -4.50 -21.39 -0.17
C ALA A 207 -3.12 -20.78 -0.51
N LYS A 208 -3.09 -19.72 -1.32
CA LYS A 208 -1.88 -18.96 -1.66
C LYS A 208 -1.23 -18.37 -0.40
N ASN A 209 -2.02 -17.79 0.51
CA ASN A 209 -1.52 -17.19 1.73
C ASN A 209 -0.86 -18.22 2.65
N ALA A 210 -1.48 -19.39 2.80
CA ALA A 210 -0.92 -20.50 3.57
C ALA A 210 0.33 -21.10 2.91
N ALA A 211 0.44 -21.09 1.58
CA ALA A 211 1.66 -21.52 0.89
C ALA A 211 2.83 -20.55 1.17
N ILE A 212 2.61 -19.26 0.94
CA ILE A 212 3.61 -18.21 1.20
C ILE A 212 4.02 -18.20 2.69
N GLN A 213 3.07 -18.33 3.61
CA GLN A 213 3.36 -18.41 5.05
C GLN A 213 4.21 -19.62 5.43
N ARG A 214 4.09 -20.75 4.73
CA ARG A 214 4.94 -21.94 4.97
C ARG A 214 6.35 -21.77 4.39
N GLU A 215 6.50 -20.95 3.35
CA GLU A 215 7.77 -20.70 2.68
C GLU A 215 8.61 -19.66 3.41
N VAL A 216 7.96 -18.63 3.97
CA VAL A 216 8.63 -17.55 4.70
C VAL A 216 9.55 -18.13 5.79
N PRO A 217 9.14 -18.95 6.77
CA PRO A 217 10.03 -19.45 7.82
C PRO A 217 11.18 -20.36 7.35
N ARG A 218 11.01 -21.06 6.22
CA ARG A 218 11.89 -22.19 5.83
C ARG A 218 13.18 -21.77 5.13
N SER A 219 13.35 -20.49 4.81
CA SER A 219 14.55 -20.03 4.09
C SER A 219 15.72 -19.86 5.09
N PRO A 220 16.78 -20.70 5.04
CA PRO A 220 17.86 -20.70 6.04
C PRO A 220 18.65 -19.38 6.09
N ALA A 221 18.54 -18.55 5.07
CA ALA A 221 19.13 -17.21 5.03
C ALA A 221 18.43 -16.21 5.98
N LEU A 222 17.22 -16.52 6.46
CA LEU A 222 16.39 -15.63 7.29
C LEU A 222 16.82 -15.51 8.74
N ASN A 223 17.69 -16.39 9.24
CA ASN A 223 18.24 -16.21 10.58
C ASN A 223 19.05 -14.91 10.70
N ASN A 224 19.52 -14.35 9.57
CA ASN A 224 20.23 -13.07 9.54
C ASN A 224 19.53 -11.97 8.71
N THR A 225 18.47 -12.29 7.95
CA THR A 225 17.90 -11.33 6.99
C THR A 225 16.57 -10.77 7.45
N ARG A 226 16.70 -9.52 7.89
CA ARG A 226 15.66 -8.61 8.36
C ARG A 226 14.75 -8.23 7.19
N LEU A 227 13.47 -8.07 7.49
CA LEU A 227 12.44 -7.38 6.69
C LEU A 227 11.73 -8.27 5.66
N VAL A 228 10.75 -9.00 6.18
CA VAL A 228 9.49 -9.10 5.46
C VAL A 228 8.73 -7.81 5.74
N ASN A 229 8.39 -7.06 4.70
CA ASN A 229 7.70 -5.77 4.80
C ASN A 229 6.28 -5.92 4.23
N LEU A 230 5.28 -5.51 5.01
CA LEU A 230 3.90 -5.38 4.57
C LEU A 230 3.70 -4.01 3.96
N SER A 231 3.22 -4.00 2.73
CA SER A 231 2.72 -2.78 2.12
C SER A 231 1.23 -2.88 1.89
N ALA A 232 0.46 -1.97 2.48
CA ALA A 232 -0.97 -1.84 2.19
C ALA A 232 -1.18 -0.76 1.13
N TYR A 233 -2.05 -1.04 0.17
CA TYR A 233 -2.43 -0.10 -0.87
C TYR A 233 -3.93 -0.17 -1.11
N PHE A 234 -4.47 0.95 -1.55
CA PHE A 234 -5.90 1.08 -1.76
C PHE A 234 -6.18 1.27 -3.25
N LEU A 235 -7.07 0.43 -3.78
CA LEU A 235 -7.46 0.47 -5.17
C LEU A 235 -8.87 1.04 -5.28
N THR A 236 -9.03 2.04 -6.13
CA THR A 236 -10.34 2.51 -6.54
C THR A 236 -10.47 2.26 -8.03
N LEU A 237 -11.30 1.29 -8.39
CA LEU A 237 -11.36 0.82 -9.77
C LEU A 237 -12.69 1.17 -10.42
N PRO A 238 -12.65 1.75 -11.63
CA PRO A 238 -13.87 1.96 -12.41
C PRO A 238 -14.42 0.61 -12.85
N ASN A 239 -15.69 0.38 -12.60
CA ASN A 239 -16.49 -0.70 -13.15
C ASN A 239 -17.68 -0.09 -13.88
N ALA A 240 -17.57 0.10 -15.22
CA ALA A 240 -18.57 0.52 -16.22
C ALA A 240 -19.50 1.74 -15.94
N ALA A 241 -19.85 2.05 -14.70
CA ALA A 241 -20.60 3.22 -14.25
C ALA A 241 -20.24 3.65 -12.79
N GLN A 242 -19.35 2.93 -12.11
CA GLN A 242 -19.40 2.81 -10.66
C GLN A 242 -18.03 2.43 -10.06
N TYR A 243 -17.73 2.77 -8.79
CA TYR A 243 -16.42 2.52 -8.17
C TYR A 243 -16.48 1.72 -6.89
N LYS A 244 -15.61 0.72 -6.80
CA LYS A 244 -15.42 -0.10 -5.60
C LYS A 244 -14.02 0.12 -5.03
N GLU A 245 -13.94 0.31 -3.73
CA GLU A 245 -12.66 0.39 -3.02
C GLU A 245 -12.20 -0.97 -2.54
N TRP A 246 -10.89 -1.21 -2.66
CA TRP A 246 -10.25 -2.44 -2.24
C TRP A 246 -9.02 -2.12 -1.40
N CYS A 247 -8.77 -2.91 -0.35
CA CYS A 247 -7.49 -3.00 0.32
C CYS A 247 -6.71 -4.15 -0.31
N GLY A 248 -5.61 -3.82 -0.96
CA GLY A 248 -4.59 -4.79 -1.35
C GLY A 248 -3.43 -4.75 -0.36
N ILE A 249 -2.90 -5.92 -0.05
CA ILE A 249 -1.72 -6.08 0.79
C ILE A 249 -0.68 -6.82 -0.03
N GLN A 250 0.53 -6.27 -0.02
CA GLN A 250 1.70 -6.84 -0.63
C GLN A 250 2.65 -7.29 0.47
N LEU A 251 3.23 -8.47 0.27
CA LEU A 251 4.29 -8.98 1.11
C LEU A 251 5.59 -8.86 0.33
N SER A 252 6.55 -8.13 0.87
CA SER A 252 7.86 -7.98 0.24
C SER A 252 8.96 -8.54 1.13
N ARG A 253 10.01 -9.06 0.53
CA ARG A 253 11.19 -9.61 1.20
C ARG A 253 12.40 -8.86 0.71
N GLY A 254 13.05 -8.10 1.60
CA GLY A 254 14.21 -7.27 1.29
C GLY A 254 15.44 -8.07 0.82
N PRO A 255 16.48 -7.37 0.33
CA PRO A 255 17.77 -7.98 0.02
C PRO A 255 18.30 -8.75 1.22
N ASN A 256 18.70 -9.99 0.99
CA ASN A 256 19.74 -10.57 1.83
C ASN A 256 21.03 -9.87 1.42
N GLY A 257 21.84 -9.39 2.36
CA GLY A 257 23.07 -8.63 2.09
C GLY A 257 24.15 -9.34 1.26
N ASP A 258 23.85 -10.47 0.63
CA ASP A 258 24.74 -11.24 -0.23
C ASP A 258 23.97 -11.75 -1.45
N ASP A 259 24.63 -11.81 -2.63
CA ASP A 259 24.15 -12.26 -3.95
C ASP A 259 23.69 -13.74 -3.96
N VAL A 260 22.70 -14.11 -3.14
CA VAL A 260 22.08 -15.43 -3.23
C VAL A 260 21.15 -15.40 -4.44
N PRO A 261 21.41 -16.23 -5.48
CA PRO A 261 20.50 -16.34 -6.62
C PRO A 261 19.10 -16.68 -6.11
N GLY A 262 18.15 -15.81 -6.41
CA GLY A 262 16.75 -15.96 -6.00
C GLY A 262 16.16 -17.28 -6.53
N PRO A 263 15.11 -17.82 -5.88
CA PRO A 263 14.38 -18.95 -6.43
C PRO A 263 13.98 -18.67 -7.89
N SER A 264 14.10 -19.68 -8.76
CA SER A 264 13.65 -19.61 -10.16
C SER A 264 12.18 -19.18 -10.19
N ILE A 265 11.93 -17.92 -10.56
CA ILE A 265 10.60 -17.31 -10.53
C ILE A 265 9.80 -17.84 -11.72
N ALA A 266 9.21 -19.02 -11.55
CA ALA A 266 8.19 -19.53 -12.46
C ALA A 266 6.81 -18.89 -12.19
N ASP A 267 6.61 -18.28 -11.01
CA ASP A 267 5.36 -17.63 -10.65
C ASP A 267 5.36 -16.15 -11.11
N PRO A 268 4.54 -15.78 -12.11
CA PRO A 268 4.44 -14.39 -12.56
C PRO A 268 3.94 -13.43 -11.48
N ALA A 269 3.31 -13.92 -10.41
CA ALA A 269 2.85 -13.10 -9.28
C ALA A 269 3.96 -12.71 -8.30
N VAL A 270 5.14 -13.33 -8.42
CA VAL A 270 6.34 -12.94 -7.67
C VAL A 270 7.17 -12.02 -8.55
N MET A 271 7.23 -10.75 -8.18
CA MET A 271 8.11 -9.79 -8.85
C MET A 271 9.44 -9.74 -8.12
N ALA A 272 10.56 -9.92 -8.82
CA ALA A 272 11.88 -9.59 -8.29
C ALA A 272 12.32 -8.22 -8.82
N ILE A 273 12.65 -7.30 -7.91
CA ILE A 273 13.35 -6.06 -8.25
C ILE A 273 14.68 -6.11 -7.51
N GLY A 274 15.75 -6.38 -8.27
CA GLY A 274 17.05 -6.72 -7.71
C GLY A 274 16.91 -7.93 -6.77
N PRO A 275 17.38 -7.86 -5.53
CA PRO A 275 17.32 -8.96 -4.56
C PRO A 275 15.99 -9.03 -3.79
N THR A 276 15.09 -8.06 -4.00
CA THR A 276 13.82 -7.97 -3.26
C THR A 276 12.73 -8.77 -3.97
N HIS A 277 12.07 -9.67 -3.26
CA HIS A 277 10.96 -10.47 -3.79
C HIS A 277 9.62 -9.90 -3.30
N PHE A 278 8.69 -9.71 -4.21
CA PHE A 278 7.38 -9.13 -3.93
C PHE A 278 6.29 -10.14 -4.27
N HIS A 279 5.57 -10.59 -3.26
CA HIS A 279 4.29 -11.26 -3.44
C HIS A 279 3.21 -10.18 -3.53
N THR A 280 3.00 -9.71 -4.75
CA THR A 280 1.95 -8.72 -5.03
C THR A 280 0.57 -9.33 -4.81
N ALA A 281 -0.39 -8.51 -4.36
CA ALA A 281 -1.74 -8.97 -4.07
C ALA A 281 -1.78 -10.23 -3.18
N TYR A 282 -0.98 -10.23 -2.12
CA TYR A 282 -0.99 -11.26 -1.10
C TYR A 282 -2.38 -11.38 -0.46
N ARG A 283 -2.98 -10.26 -0.08
CA ARG A 283 -4.38 -10.23 0.37
C ARG A 283 -5.13 -9.10 -0.33
N ILE A 284 -6.32 -9.40 -0.81
CA ILE A 284 -7.27 -8.41 -1.34
C ILE A 284 -8.57 -8.56 -0.57
N ALA A 285 -9.11 -7.42 -0.15
CA ALA A 285 -10.39 -7.31 0.50
C ALA A 285 -11.17 -6.11 -0.07
N PRO A 286 -12.48 -6.25 -0.35
CA PRO A 286 -13.33 -5.10 -0.64
C PRO A 286 -13.48 -4.26 0.63
N LEU A 287 -13.53 -2.95 0.45
CA LEU A 287 -13.79 -1.98 1.52
C LEU A 287 -15.17 -1.34 1.40
N SER A 288 -15.88 -1.65 0.32
CA SER A 288 -17.28 -1.28 0.11
C SER A 288 -18.02 -2.41 -0.60
N LEU A 289 -19.29 -2.60 -0.25
CA LEU A 289 -20.21 -3.45 -1.00
C LEU A 289 -20.78 -2.71 -2.20
N VAL A 290 -21.24 -1.48 -1.97
CA VAL A 290 -21.82 -0.65 -3.01
C VAL A 290 -20.73 0.08 -3.76
N GLU A 291 -21.08 0.31 -4.99
CA GLU A 291 -20.36 1.03 -5.99
C GLU A 291 -20.65 2.54 -5.82
N ALA A 292 -19.67 3.32 -5.36
CA ALA A 292 -19.84 4.76 -5.10
C ALA A 292 -19.30 5.61 -6.27
N ALA A 293 -19.73 6.87 -6.43
CA ALA A 293 -19.14 7.82 -7.38
C ALA A 293 -17.83 8.40 -6.80
N ARG A 294 -16.74 8.37 -7.58
CA ARG A 294 -15.35 8.52 -7.08
C ARG A 294 -14.91 9.94 -6.73
N SER A 295 -15.45 10.98 -7.36
CA SER A 295 -14.81 12.31 -7.32
C SER A 295 -15.02 13.07 -6.02
N ASP A 296 -16.06 12.75 -5.23
CA ASP A 296 -16.53 13.66 -4.17
C ASP A 296 -16.91 12.95 -2.87
N LEU A 297 -16.33 11.77 -2.58
CA LEU A 297 -16.58 11.13 -1.29
C LEU A 297 -16.11 12.07 -0.17
N PRO A 298 -17.02 12.46 0.76
CA PRO A 298 -16.63 13.29 1.89
C PRO A 298 -15.52 12.63 2.69
N LEU A 299 -14.59 13.42 3.23
CA LEU A 299 -13.48 12.91 4.04
C LEU A 299 -13.90 11.86 5.10
N PRO A 300 -14.99 12.04 5.88
CA PRO A 300 -15.44 11.03 6.85
C PRO A 300 -15.68 9.65 6.25
N LEU A 301 -16.18 9.62 5.01
CA LEU A 301 -16.48 8.39 4.31
C LEU A 301 -15.22 7.69 3.82
N HIS A 302 -14.26 8.48 3.31
CA HIS A 302 -12.95 7.99 2.96
C HIS A 302 -12.20 7.43 4.17
N LEU A 303 -12.31 8.09 5.33
CA LEU A 303 -11.71 7.59 6.57
C LEU A 303 -12.38 6.30 7.04
N HIS A 304 -13.69 6.16 6.84
CA HIS A 304 -14.41 4.95 7.19
C HIS A 304 -13.98 3.74 6.34
N THR A 305 -13.94 3.87 5.01
CA THR A 305 -13.47 2.77 4.14
C THR A 305 -12.02 2.40 4.45
N ARG A 306 -11.18 3.40 4.71
CA ARG A 306 -9.79 3.20 5.12
C ARG A 306 -9.72 2.51 6.50
N GLY A 307 -10.58 2.85 7.45
CA GLY A 307 -10.70 2.15 8.74
C GLY A 307 -10.97 0.65 8.60
N ARG A 308 -11.82 0.25 7.64
CA ARG A 308 -12.02 -1.17 7.27
C ARG A 308 -10.72 -1.81 6.77
N GLY A 309 -9.93 -1.08 6.00
CA GLY A 309 -8.59 -1.49 5.58
C GLY A 309 -7.66 -1.79 6.75
N VAL A 310 -7.69 -0.97 7.82
CA VAL A 310 -6.91 -1.22 9.05
C VAL A 310 -7.33 -2.54 9.69
N ALA A 311 -8.62 -2.85 9.77
CA ALA A 311 -9.10 -4.12 10.30
C ALA A 311 -8.56 -5.31 9.48
N VAL A 312 -8.57 -5.20 8.15
CA VAL A 312 -8.02 -6.25 7.26
C VAL A 312 -6.53 -6.45 7.45
N VAL A 313 -5.77 -5.35 7.58
CA VAL A 313 -4.32 -5.40 7.83
C VAL A 313 -4.04 -5.97 9.23
N LYS A 314 -4.79 -5.54 10.26
CA LYS A 314 -4.67 -6.07 11.63
C LYS A 314 -4.87 -7.58 11.64
N ARG A 315 -5.97 -8.07 11.06
CA ARG A 315 -6.25 -9.50 10.98
C ARG A 315 -5.16 -10.25 10.26
N LEU A 316 -4.56 -9.66 9.22
CA LEU A 316 -3.44 -10.29 8.56
C LEU A 316 -2.21 -10.40 9.45
N VAL A 317 -1.87 -9.34 10.19
CA VAL A 317 -0.77 -9.36 11.16
C VAL A 317 -1.02 -10.44 12.20
N GLU A 318 -2.24 -10.54 12.73
CA GLU A 318 -2.66 -11.62 13.63
C GLU A 318 -2.47 -13.00 13.01
N ASP A 319 -2.97 -13.24 11.78
CA ASP A 319 -2.82 -14.52 11.09
C ASP A 319 -1.34 -14.91 10.91
N ILE A 320 -0.48 -13.94 10.57
CA ILE A 320 0.96 -14.16 10.43
C ILE A 320 1.55 -14.51 11.80
N VAL A 321 1.29 -13.70 12.82
CA VAL A 321 1.82 -13.87 14.18
C VAL A 321 1.39 -15.21 14.79
N HIS A 322 0.09 -15.53 14.75
CA HIS A 322 -0.45 -16.78 15.29
C HIS A 322 -0.05 -18.01 14.47
N GLY A 323 0.04 -17.89 13.15
CA GLY A 323 0.49 -18.97 12.28
C GLY A 323 1.90 -19.46 12.66
N HIS A 324 2.81 -18.55 12.97
CA HIS A 324 4.17 -18.90 13.41
C HIS A 324 4.24 -19.47 14.83
N SER A 325 3.27 -19.13 15.69
CA SER A 325 3.22 -19.64 17.07
C SER A 325 2.92 -21.13 17.13
N ARG A 326 2.02 -21.62 16.26
CA ARG A 326 1.57 -23.02 16.23
C ARG A 326 2.66 -24.02 15.83
N ASP A 327 3.62 -23.60 15.01
CA ASP A 327 4.67 -24.48 14.48
C ASP A 327 5.82 -24.74 15.48
N GLY A 328 5.73 -24.28 16.74
CA GLY A 328 6.70 -24.56 17.81
C GLY A 328 8.09 -23.93 17.63
N GLY A 329 8.33 -23.23 16.52
CA GLY A 329 9.57 -22.48 16.23
C GLY A 329 9.61 -21.05 16.77
N PHE A 330 8.52 -20.62 17.43
CA PHE A 330 8.18 -19.23 17.72
C PHE A 330 9.31 -18.40 18.36
N LEU A 331 10.03 -18.92 19.35
CA LEU A 331 10.99 -18.13 20.13
C LEU A 331 12.39 -18.00 19.50
N LYS A 332 12.76 -18.84 18.51
CA LYS A 332 14.12 -18.79 17.92
C LYS A 332 14.23 -17.89 16.69
N ALA A 333 13.13 -17.63 15.98
CA ALA A 333 13.13 -16.83 14.75
C ALA A 333 12.54 -15.41 14.91
N PHE A 334 11.75 -15.16 15.96
CA PHE A 334 11.10 -13.86 16.16
C PHE A 334 12.01 -12.66 16.49
N PRO A 335 13.20 -12.77 17.13
CA PRO A 335 14.05 -11.61 17.43
C PRO A 335 14.47 -10.75 16.22
N ALA A 336 14.26 -11.28 15.01
CA ALA A 336 14.65 -10.69 13.73
C ALA A 336 13.46 -10.27 12.85
N VAL A 337 12.24 -10.14 13.40
CA VAL A 337 11.00 -9.82 12.67
C VAL A 337 10.65 -8.33 12.90
N PRO A 338 11.15 -7.38 12.07
CA PRO A 338 10.96 -5.95 12.21
C PRO A 338 9.61 -5.48 11.65
N TRP A 339 8.50 -5.95 12.21
CA TRP A 339 7.17 -5.58 11.71
C TRP A 339 6.48 -4.49 12.55
N PRO A 340 7.17 -3.45 13.08
CA PRO A 340 6.42 -2.30 13.57
C PRO A 340 6.08 -1.35 12.42
N ILE A 341 6.26 -1.71 11.14
CA ILE A 341 5.97 -0.83 10.01
C ILE A 341 5.14 -1.54 8.96
N ILE A 342 4.00 -0.93 8.62
CA ILE A 342 3.23 -1.19 7.43
C ILE A 342 3.43 0.00 6.49
N GLU A 343 3.95 -0.24 5.30
CA GLU A 343 4.22 0.78 4.29
C GLU A 343 3.14 0.91 3.22
N GLY A 344 3.27 1.86 2.30
CA GLY A 344 2.43 1.98 1.10
C GLY A 344 1.55 3.22 1.09
N HIS A 345 0.27 3.06 0.72
CA HIS A 345 -0.74 4.14 0.65
C HIS A 345 -1.48 4.28 1.98
N VAL A 346 -0.72 4.35 3.06
CA VAL A 346 -1.21 4.35 4.46
C VAL A 346 -1.07 5.72 5.12
N ASP A 347 -0.92 6.77 4.31
CA ASP A 347 -0.70 8.15 4.75
C ASP A 347 -1.80 8.65 5.68
N ILE A 348 -3.05 8.32 5.39
CA ILE A 348 -4.19 8.68 6.24
C ILE A 348 -4.03 8.16 7.67
N PHE A 349 -3.66 6.88 7.85
CA PHE A 349 -3.50 6.27 9.17
C PHE A 349 -2.28 6.82 9.89
N PHE A 350 -1.19 7.02 9.15
CA PHE A 350 0.00 7.69 9.66
C PHE A 350 -0.40 9.05 10.23
N TRP A 351 -0.99 9.93 9.42
CA TRP A 351 -1.34 11.28 9.85
C TRP A 351 -2.32 11.30 11.03
N ARG A 352 -3.25 10.33 11.13
CA ARG A 352 -4.15 10.17 12.29
C ARG A 352 -3.44 9.67 13.55
N GLY A 353 -2.29 9.04 13.40
CA GLY A 353 -1.63 8.33 14.49
C GLY A 353 -2.32 7.00 14.84
N ASP A 354 -3.07 6.42 13.90
CA ASP A 354 -3.71 5.12 14.10
C ASP A 354 -2.63 4.05 14.19
N LYS A 355 -2.79 3.03 15.03
CA LYS A 355 -1.82 1.93 15.17
C LYS A 355 -2.54 0.59 15.27
N ILE A 356 -1.88 -0.47 14.83
CA ILE A 356 -2.37 -1.82 15.02
C ILE A 356 -1.76 -2.38 16.31
N GLN A 357 -2.60 -2.95 17.17
CA GLN A 357 -2.16 -3.69 18.35
C GLN A 357 -2.58 -5.14 18.19
N VAL A 358 -1.62 -6.06 18.32
CA VAL A 358 -1.82 -7.51 18.24
C VAL A 358 -1.31 -8.14 19.53
N GLN A 359 -2.19 -8.85 20.22
CA GLN A 359 -1.85 -9.56 21.44
C GLN A 359 -1.34 -10.97 21.11
N ILE A 360 -0.26 -11.37 21.77
CA ILE A 360 0.39 -12.66 21.63
C ILE A 360 0.45 -13.29 23.02
N GLY A 361 -0.26 -14.39 23.24
CA GLY A 361 -0.12 -15.15 24.48
C GLY A 361 -1.42 -15.68 25.06
N GLU A 362 -2.12 -16.57 24.35
CA GLU A 362 -3.11 -17.44 25.00
C GLU A 362 -2.47 -18.68 25.66
N ALA A 363 -1.17 -18.91 25.40
CA ALA A 363 -0.47 -20.03 25.99
C ALA A 363 -0.16 -19.75 27.46
N PRO A 364 -0.48 -20.67 28.40
CA PRO A 364 -0.42 -20.44 29.85
C PRO A 364 0.97 -20.10 30.43
N PHE A 365 2.02 -20.06 29.60
CA PHE A 365 3.41 -19.80 30.00
C PHE A 365 4.10 -18.69 29.21
N VAL A 366 3.41 -18.03 28.26
CA VAL A 366 3.97 -16.90 27.52
C VAL A 366 3.35 -15.63 28.08
N PRO A 367 4.13 -14.68 28.64
CA PRO A 367 3.58 -13.41 29.09
C PRO A 367 2.86 -12.72 27.93
N GLU A 368 1.70 -12.13 28.21
CA GLU A 368 0.91 -11.40 27.23
C GLU A 368 1.77 -10.30 26.60
N LEU A 369 2.19 -10.54 25.35
CA LEU A 369 3.02 -9.62 24.59
C LEU A 369 2.11 -8.90 23.61
N THR A 370 1.98 -7.58 23.77
CA THR A 370 1.32 -6.74 22.77
C THR A 370 2.37 -6.24 21.78
N ILE A 371 2.19 -6.57 20.50
CA ILE A 371 2.93 -5.97 19.40
C ILE A 371 2.13 -4.79 18.88
N GLU A 372 2.75 -3.62 18.82
CA GLU A 372 2.23 -2.48 18.09
C GLU A 372 2.82 -2.48 16.66
N CYS A 373 2.05 -2.04 15.67
CA CYS A 373 2.52 -1.78 14.30
C CYS A 373 2.14 -0.36 13.89
N LEU A 374 3.11 0.39 13.41
CA LEU A 374 2.97 1.75 12.87
C LEU A 374 2.66 1.69 11.38
N PHE A 375 1.87 2.65 10.92
CA PHE A 375 1.70 2.91 9.49
C PHE A 375 2.69 3.99 9.07
N ILE A 376 3.55 3.73 8.10
CA ILE A 376 4.49 4.73 7.57
C ILE A 376 4.28 4.83 6.06
N PRO A 377 3.87 6.00 5.52
CA PRO A 377 3.69 6.14 4.09
C PRO A 377 5.00 5.87 3.36
N SER A 378 4.90 5.26 2.17
CA SER A 378 6.10 5.00 1.39
C SER A 378 6.84 6.31 1.06
N HIS A 379 8.17 6.24 0.97
CA HIS A 379 9.02 7.41 0.72
C HIS A 379 8.55 8.22 -0.51
N ASN A 380 8.25 7.53 -1.62
CA ASN A 380 7.76 8.16 -2.85
C ASN A 380 6.42 8.90 -2.65
N LEU A 381 5.53 8.37 -1.80
CA LEU A 381 4.26 9.01 -1.48
C LEU A 381 4.47 10.31 -0.70
N VAL A 382 5.44 10.34 0.22
CA VAL A 382 5.80 11.56 0.98
C VAL A 382 6.42 12.61 0.04
N VAL A 383 7.34 12.23 -0.85
CA VAL A 383 7.92 13.11 -1.88
C VAL A 383 6.83 13.70 -2.77
N ARG A 384 5.95 12.86 -3.31
CA ARG A 384 4.81 13.31 -4.14
C ARG A 384 3.91 14.26 -3.36
N SER A 385 3.54 13.92 -2.13
CA SER A 385 2.69 14.77 -1.29
C SER A 385 3.33 16.13 -0.99
N ALA A 386 4.65 16.16 -0.78
CA ALA A 386 5.41 17.39 -0.58
C ALA A 386 5.38 18.30 -1.82
N LEU A 387 5.58 17.72 -3.02
CA LEU A 387 5.51 18.43 -4.29
C LEU A 387 4.10 18.97 -4.57
N LEU A 388 3.07 18.15 -4.37
CA LEU A 388 1.67 18.55 -4.57
C LEU A 388 1.24 19.63 -3.57
N HIS A 389 1.63 19.51 -2.30
CA HIS A 389 1.37 20.53 -1.29
C HIS A 389 2.04 21.86 -1.66
N ALA A 390 3.31 21.82 -2.10
CA ALA A 390 4.01 23.01 -2.56
C ALA A 390 3.38 23.62 -3.81
N ALA A 391 2.97 22.80 -4.78
CA ALA A 391 2.31 23.25 -6.01
C ALA A 391 0.99 23.97 -5.71
N CYS A 392 0.13 23.36 -4.89
CA CYS A 392 -1.12 23.98 -4.45
C CYS A 392 -0.86 25.31 -3.71
N ALA A 393 0.12 25.33 -2.81
CA ALA A 393 0.42 26.51 -2.00
C ALA A 393 1.01 27.69 -2.81
N VAL A 394 1.77 27.43 -3.87
CA VAL A 394 2.46 28.48 -4.65
C VAL A 394 1.68 28.87 -5.91
N PHE A 395 1.07 27.89 -6.57
CA PHE A 395 0.43 28.05 -7.89
C PHE A 395 -1.09 27.85 -7.86
N GLY A 396 -1.68 27.48 -6.73
CA GLY A 396 -3.11 27.18 -6.62
C GLY A 396 -3.49 25.82 -7.22
N GLN A 397 -4.80 25.60 -7.42
CA GLN A 397 -5.34 24.33 -7.89
C GLN A 397 -4.82 23.91 -9.27
N ALA A 398 -4.71 24.86 -10.21
CA ALA A 398 -4.21 24.57 -11.56
C ALA A 398 -2.78 24.01 -11.55
N GLY A 399 -1.91 24.53 -10.68
CA GLY A 399 -0.57 23.99 -10.51
C GLY A 399 -0.56 22.64 -9.79
N TYR A 400 -1.46 22.41 -8.84
CA TYR A 400 -1.65 21.08 -8.26
C TYR A 400 -2.02 20.06 -9.34
N ASP A 401 -3.04 20.34 -10.15
CA ASP A 401 -3.55 19.41 -11.16
C ASP A 401 -2.49 19.07 -12.22
N GLU A 402 -1.73 20.08 -12.67
CA GLU A 402 -0.66 19.88 -13.65
C GLU A 402 0.49 19.03 -13.09
N ILE A 403 0.89 19.23 -11.83
CA ILE A 403 1.93 18.43 -11.18
C ILE A 403 1.42 17.02 -10.88
N ASP A 404 0.16 16.87 -10.47
CA ASP A 404 -0.46 15.57 -10.20
C ASP A 404 -0.52 14.70 -11.46
N ARG A 405 -0.88 15.30 -12.59
CA ARG A 405 -0.89 14.64 -13.90
C ARG A 405 0.48 14.10 -14.30
N LEU A 406 1.56 14.80 -13.94
CA LEU A 406 2.94 14.44 -14.27
C LEU A 406 3.60 13.52 -13.24
N LEU A 407 3.05 13.45 -12.02
CA LEU A 407 3.46 12.55 -10.95
C LEU A 407 2.42 11.44 -10.79
N PRO A 408 2.18 10.59 -11.81
CA PRO A 408 1.32 9.45 -11.61
C PRO A 408 1.90 8.64 -10.46
N LEU A 409 1.01 8.01 -9.69
CA LEU A 409 1.38 6.91 -8.79
C LEU A 409 1.77 5.70 -9.67
N SER A 410 2.75 5.88 -10.56
CA SER A 410 3.24 4.84 -11.43
C SER A 410 4.05 3.89 -10.56
N ALA A 411 3.48 2.71 -10.43
CA ALA A 411 4.05 1.47 -9.96
C ALA A 411 5.49 1.14 -10.43
N SER A 412 6.02 1.79 -11.47
CA SER A 412 7.23 1.32 -12.17
C SER A 412 8.54 2.01 -11.78
N LYS A 413 8.53 3.17 -11.10
CA LYS A 413 9.77 3.66 -10.49
C LYS A 413 9.99 2.79 -9.26
N ALA A 414 10.90 1.83 -9.40
CA ALA A 414 11.26 0.84 -8.39
C ALA A 414 11.12 1.44 -6.99
N TYR A 415 10.23 0.87 -6.17
CA TYR A 415 10.04 1.29 -4.79
C TYR A 415 11.41 1.33 -4.12
N LYS A 416 11.94 2.54 -3.90
CA LYS A 416 13.16 2.74 -3.13
C LYS A 416 12.75 2.48 -1.69
N ILE A 417 13.10 1.31 -1.18
CA ILE A 417 12.98 1.02 0.26
C ILE A 417 14.02 1.91 0.94
N VAL A 418 13.56 2.99 1.57
CA VAL A 418 14.40 3.97 2.27
C VAL A 418 14.38 3.64 3.75
N SER A 419 15.55 3.50 4.36
CA SER A 419 15.67 3.24 5.80
C SER A 419 15.03 4.36 6.62
N LEU A 420 14.55 4.05 7.82
CA LEU A 420 14.00 5.06 8.74
C LEU A 420 15.01 6.16 9.06
N LYS A 421 16.30 5.82 9.21
CA LYS A 421 17.40 6.80 9.32
C LYS A 421 17.34 7.85 8.22
N ALA A 422 17.20 7.42 6.98
CA ALA A 422 17.11 8.33 5.85
C ALA A 422 15.80 9.12 5.87
N GLN A 423 14.67 8.52 6.27
CA GLN A 423 13.41 9.24 6.48
C GLN A 423 13.46 10.28 7.62
N LEU A 424 14.35 10.11 8.60
CA LEU A 424 14.59 11.08 9.66
C LEU A 424 15.60 12.17 9.28
N THR A 425 16.31 12.00 8.17
CA THR A 425 17.39 12.90 7.73
C THR A 425 16.87 13.94 6.74
N ARG A 426 16.91 15.22 7.12
CA ARG A 426 16.41 16.34 6.30
C ARG A 426 17.02 16.39 4.89
N GLY A 427 18.33 16.16 4.79
CA GLY A 427 19.06 16.23 3.53
C GLY A 427 18.66 15.14 2.53
N GLU A 428 18.26 13.96 3.00
CA GLU A 428 17.81 12.86 2.13
C GLU A 428 16.53 13.24 1.37
N TRP A 429 15.55 13.80 2.07
CA TRP A 429 14.31 14.29 1.45
C TRP A 429 14.57 15.33 0.38
N GLN A 430 15.49 16.26 0.64
CA GLN A 430 15.84 17.29 -0.34
C GLN A 430 16.44 16.67 -1.61
N ARG A 431 17.37 15.71 -1.46
CA ARG A 431 17.96 15.01 -2.60
C ARG A 431 16.91 14.22 -3.38
N ASP A 432 16.03 13.51 -2.69
CA ASP A 432 15.03 12.66 -3.31
C ASP A 432 13.93 13.50 -4.00
N ILE A 433 13.54 14.66 -3.46
CA ILE A 433 12.65 15.62 -4.15
C ILE A 433 13.30 16.17 -5.42
N ILE A 434 14.57 16.58 -5.37
CA ILE A 434 15.31 17.08 -6.55
C ILE A 434 15.42 15.97 -7.59
N TYR A 435 15.75 14.75 -7.17
CA TYR A 435 15.79 13.59 -8.05
C TYR A 435 14.45 13.34 -8.72
N GLU A 436 13.33 13.39 -7.98
CA GLU A 436 12.00 13.18 -8.53
C GLU A 436 11.60 14.27 -9.54
N ILE A 437 11.92 15.54 -9.24
CA ILE A 437 11.74 16.65 -10.19
C ILE A 437 12.50 16.38 -11.49
N MET A 438 13.78 16.03 -11.39
CA MET A 438 14.67 15.91 -12.55
C MET A 438 14.44 14.62 -13.36
N SER A 439 14.04 13.53 -12.70
CA SER A 439 13.85 12.22 -13.33
C SER A 439 12.47 12.02 -13.95
N THR A 440 11.49 12.85 -13.59
CA THR A 440 10.13 12.76 -14.12
C THR A 440 10.02 13.53 -15.43
N GLU A 441 9.68 12.81 -16.49
CA GLU A 441 9.53 13.39 -17.82
C GLU A 441 8.49 14.52 -17.81
N GLY A 442 8.86 15.68 -18.38
CA GLY A 442 8.01 16.86 -18.48
C GLY A 442 7.86 17.70 -17.19
N LEU A 443 8.13 17.14 -16.01
CA LEU A 443 7.97 17.84 -14.74
C LEU A 443 8.84 19.11 -14.61
N PRO A 444 10.13 19.11 -14.99
CA PRO A 444 10.94 20.33 -14.93
C PRO A 444 10.41 21.46 -15.83
N ALA A 445 9.98 21.11 -17.05
CA ALA A 445 9.42 22.07 -18.01
C ALA A 445 8.09 22.65 -17.52
N ALA A 446 7.23 21.81 -16.93
CA ALA A 446 5.97 22.23 -16.32
C ALA A 446 6.21 23.17 -15.14
N LEU A 447 7.18 22.89 -14.26
CA LEU A 447 7.55 23.78 -13.17
C LEU A 447 8.06 25.13 -13.67
N ILE A 448 8.93 25.15 -14.69
CA ILE A 448 9.37 26.41 -15.33
C ILE A 448 8.15 27.20 -15.80
N LYS A 449 7.24 26.57 -16.54
CA LYS A 449 6.01 27.22 -17.02
C LYS A 449 5.19 27.79 -15.86
N LEU A 450 4.97 27.02 -14.80
CA LEU A 450 4.23 27.46 -13.61
C LEU A 450 4.93 28.63 -12.89
N TYR A 451 6.26 28.63 -12.79
CA TYR A 451 7.02 29.76 -12.25
C TYR A 451 6.81 31.02 -13.10
N HIS A 452 6.88 30.89 -14.43
CA HIS A 452 6.61 32.00 -15.33
C HIS A 452 5.18 32.52 -15.20
N ASP A 453 4.18 31.65 -15.24
CA ASP A 453 2.78 32.05 -15.19
C ASP A 453 2.47 32.74 -13.84
N ARG A 454 2.96 32.19 -12.73
CA ARG A 454 2.82 32.81 -11.41
C ARG A 454 3.54 34.14 -11.30
N ALA A 455 4.75 34.25 -11.85
CA ALA A 455 5.47 35.52 -11.89
C ALA A 455 4.69 36.57 -12.71
N LYS A 456 4.03 36.20 -13.83
CA LYS A 456 3.17 37.11 -14.61
C LYS A 456 1.98 37.60 -13.79
N GLU A 457 1.30 36.70 -13.09
CA GLU A 457 0.13 37.05 -12.25
C GLU A 457 0.49 38.06 -11.14
N VAL A 458 1.64 37.88 -10.50
CA VAL A 458 2.08 38.75 -9.41
C VAL A 458 2.64 40.08 -9.95
N CYS A 459 3.11 40.13 -11.22
CA CYS A 459 3.66 41.32 -11.85
C CYS A 459 2.60 42.16 -12.58
N ARG A 460 2.49 43.43 -12.20
CA ARG A 460 1.98 44.44 -13.15
C ARG A 460 3.05 44.71 -14.22
N PRO A 461 2.68 44.99 -15.49
CA PRO A 461 3.63 45.08 -16.62
C PRO A 461 4.74 46.14 -16.54
N GLN A 462 4.80 46.97 -15.49
CA GLN A 462 5.54 48.24 -15.53
C GLN A 462 7.04 48.15 -15.18
N HIS A 463 7.58 47.03 -14.68
CA HIS A 463 9.01 46.93 -14.29
C HIS A 463 9.71 45.62 -14.71
N PRO A 464 10.35 45.58 -15.89
CA PRO A 464 11.07 44.41 -16.41
C PRO A 464 12.24 43.94 -15.54
N SER A 465 12.92 44.85 -14.82
CA SER A 465 14.06 44.53 -13.96
C SER A 465 13.71 43.68 -12.74
N THR A 466 12.42 43.51 -12.43
CA THR A 466 11.96 42.70 -11.29
C THR A 466 11.60 41.25 -11.67
N TRP A 467 11.63 40.90 -12.96
CA TRP A 467 11.17 39.61 -13.46
C TRP A 467 12.01 38.44 -12.94
N ALA A 468 13.34 38.50 -13.10
CA ALA A 468 14.26 37.45 -12.67
C ALA A 468 14.21 37.23 -11.15
N SER A 469 14.15 38.31 -10.37
CA SER A 469 13.99 38.23 -8.90
C SER A 469 12.70 37.53 -8.50
N ARG A 470 11.59 37.76 -9.22
CA ARG A 470 10.29 37.16 -8.90
C ARG A 470 10.19 35.70 -9.31
N LEU A 471 10.80 35.31 -10.43
CA LEU A 471 10.99 33.89 -10.77
C LEU A 471 11.77 33.19 -9.66
N GLY A 472 12.86 33.80 -9.20
CA GLY A 472 13.66 33.29 -8.07
C GLY A 472 12.83 33.18 -6.78
N LEU A 473 11.97 34.16 -6.48
CA LEU A 473 11.08 34.09 -5.32
C LEU A 473 10.06 32.94 -5.42
N CYS A 474 9.51 32.67 -6.60
CA CYS A 474 8.58 31.56 -6.79
C CYS A 474 9.27 30.21 -6.61
N SER A 475 10.49 30.04 -7.15
CA SER A 475 11.26 28.79 -6.98
C SER A 475 11.70 28.59 -5.54
N VAL A 476 12.18 29.64 -4.86
CA VAL A 476 12.51 29.61 -3.43
C VAL A 476 11.28 29.28 -2.58
N SER A 477 10.13 29.88 -2.90
CA SER A 477 8.87 29.60 -2.20
C SER A 477 8.45 28.13 -2.36
N PHE A 478 8.46 27.62 -3.59
CA PHE A 478 8.17 26.21 -3.87
C PHE A 478 9.12 25.28 -3.13
N ALA A 479 10.43 25.59 -3.17
CA ALA A 479 11.46 24.83 -2.49
C ALA A 479 11.27 24.79 -0.97
N TRP A 480 10.95 25.93 -0.38
CA TRP A 480 10.65 26.06 1.03
C TRP A 480 9.39 25.27 1.44
N LYS A 481 8.32 25.31 0.64
CA LYS A 481 7.04 24.65 0.95
C LYS A 481 7.15 23.14 0.98
N HIS A 482 7.81 22.52 0.00
CA HIS A 482 7.97 21.06 0.01
C HIS A 482 8.89 20.61 1.14
N LYS A 483 9.95 21.38 1.45
CA LYS A 483 10.86 21.11 2.57
C LYS A 483 10.11 21.17 3.91
N LYS A 484 9.29 22.20 4.10
CA LYS A 484 8.43 22.33 5.28
C LYS A 484 7.47 21.16 5.43
N PHE A 485 6.89 20.66 4.33
CA PHE A 485 6.02 19.48 4.38
C PHE A 485 6.79 18.23 4.85
N THR A 486 8.01 17.99 4.35
CA THR A 486 8.84 16.87 4.83
C THR A 486 9.30 17.04 6.28
N ASP A 487 9.51 18.28 6.73
CA ASP A 487 9.78 18.56 8.14
C ASP A 487 8.55 18.24 9.02
N VAL A 488 7.33 18.56 8.57
CA VAL A 488 6.07 18.14 9.24
C VAL A 488 5.95 16.61 9.29
N PHE A 489 6.30 15.92 8.21
CA PHE A 489 6.34 14.45 8.19
C PHE A 489 7.32 13.90 9.23
N ARG A 490 8.56 14.39 9.27
CA ARG A 490 9.59 13.97 10.24
C ARG A 490 9.12 14.19 11.67
N TRP A 491 8.59 15.38 11.96
CA TRP A 491 8.03 15.71 13.27
C TRP A 491 6.88 14.80 13.67
N HIS A 492 5.98 14.51 12.73
CA HIS A 492 4.90 13.57 12.98
C HIS A 492 5.43 12.17 13.27
N LEU A 493 6.34 11.64 12.44
CA LEU A 493 6.94 10.31 12.60
C LEU A 493 7.60 10.15 13.97
N VAL A 494 8.40 11.14 14.40
CA VAL A 494 9.06 11.11 15.70
C VAL A 494 8.04 11.08 16.83
N ASN A 495 7.02 11.95 16.81
CA ASN A 495 5.99 11.96 17.84
C ASN A 495 5.11 10.70 17.84
N TYR A 496 4.78 10.21 16.65
CA TYR A 496 3.97 9.00 16.46
C TYR A 496 4.70 7.76 17.01
N ALA A 497 6.02 7.73 16.94
CA ALA A 497 6.85 6.67 17.51
C ALA A 497 7.15 6.82 19.01
N LYS A 498 6.94 8.00 19.64
CA LYS A 498 7.25 8.23 21.07
C LYS A 498 6.42 7.36 22.01
N ASP A 499 5.14 7.16 21.68
CA ASP A 499 4.20 6.37 22.48
C ASP A 499 4.33 4.86 22.25
N PHE A 500 5.24 4.46 21.36
CA PHE A 500 5.43 3.08 20.98
C PHE A 500 6.22 2.36 22.08
N ARG A 501 5.51 1.62 22.93
CA ARG A 501 6.11 0.91 24.07
C ARG A 501 5.62 -0.53 24.21
N PRO A 502 6.56 -1.47 24.41
CA PRO A 502 7.95 -1.46 23.95
C PRO A 502 8.01 -1.75 22.44
N PHE A 503 9.02 -1.23 21.73
CA PHE A 503 9.36 -1.85 20.44
C PHE A 503 9.63 -3.33 20.65
N PRO A 504 9.41 -4.19 19.63
CA PRO A 504 9.72 -5.60 19.74
C PRO A 504 11.09 -5.78 20.40
N PHE A 505 11.13 -6.55 21.49
CA PHE A 505 12.35 -6.89 22.24
C PHE A 505 12.96 -5.74 23.07
N GLY A 506 12.18 -4.74 23.46
CA GLY A 506 12.62 -3.70 24.40
C GLY A 506 13.56 -2.66 23.78
N LYS A 507 13.67 -2.63 22.44
CA LYS A 507 14.48 -1.65 21.73
C LYS A 507 13.90 -0.24 21.86
N SER A 508 14.75 0.77 21.72
CA SER A 508 14.27 2.15 21.53
C SER A 508 13.87 2.40 20.07
N PHE A 509 13.09 3.45 19.82
CA PHE A 509 12.83 3.90 18.43
C PHE A 509 14.14 4.25 17.71
N ALA A 510 15.10 4.84 18.42
CA ALA A 510 16.39 5.20 17.86
C ALA A 510 17.14 3.95 17.35
N GLU A 511 17.25 2.92 18.18
CA GLU A 511 17.85 1.63 17.80
C GLU A 511 17.13 0.99 16.61
N PHE A 512 15.80 1.06 16.58
CA PHE A 512 15.01 0.52 15.47
C PHE A 512 15.24 1.31 14.17
N ALA A 513 15.38 2.63 14.27
CA ALA A 513 15.63 3.51 13.13
C ALA A 513 17.10 3.58 12.71
N ASP A 514 18.00 2.80 13.34
CA ASP A 514 19.46 2.82 13.10
C ASP A 514 20.09 4.20 13.32
N VAL A 515 19.63 4.88 14.37
CA VAL A 515 20.18 6.15 14.89
C VAL A 515 20.47 6.02 16.38
N THR A 516 21.43 6.78 16.86
CA THR A 516 21.71 6.89 18.30
C THR A 516 20.63 7.71 19.00
N ASP A 517 20.38 7.49 20.29
CA ASP A 517 19.44 8.34 21.04
C ASP A 517 19.89 9.82 21.05
N GLY A 518 21.20 10.09 20.96
CA GLY A 518 21.73 11.44 20.83
C GLY A 518 21.39 12.09 19.49
N GLU A 519 21.43 11.33 18.39
CA GLU A 519 20.95 11.79 17.08
C GLU A 519 19.45 12.04 17.09
N LEU A 520 18.66 11.14 17.66
CA LEU A 520 17.21 11.31 17.76
C LEU A 520 16.86 12.58 18.56
N ARG A 521 17.50 12.82 19.71
CA ARG A 521 17.30 14.06 20.50
C ARG A 521 17.68 15.32 19.73
N ARG A 522 18.75 15.29 18.92
CA ARG A 522 19.12 16.41 18.05
C ARG A 522 18.03 16.69 17.02
N ILE A 523 17.48 15.64 16.42
CA ILE A 523 16.37 15.74 15.45
C ILE A 523 15.11 16.28 16.12
N GLU A 524 14.77 15.82 17.33
CA GLU A 524 13.66 16.35 18.13
C GLU A 524 13.83 17.86 18.39
N THR A 525 15.00 18.26 18.88
CA THR A 525 15.33 19.67 19.15
C THR A 525 15.24 20.52 17.88
N GLU A 526 15.78 20.01 16.76
CA GLU A 526 15.71 20.65 15.44
C GLU A 526 14.26 20.90 15.02
N LEU A 527 13.39 19.89 15.14
CA LEU A 527 12.00 19.94 14.69
C LEU A 527 11.12 20.79 15.62
N GLU A 528 11.35 20.74 16.93
CA GLU A 528 10.67 21.58 17.91
C GLU A 528 10.99 23.06 17.69
N ALA A 529 12.25 23.38 17.38
CA ALA A 529 12.68 24.75 17.11
C ALA A 529 12.05 25.35 15.84
N MET A 530 11.52 24.54 14.92
CA MET A 530 10.86 25.01 13.69
C MET A 530 9.39 25.43 13.88
N ASN A 531 8.78 25.19 15.05
CA ASN A 531 7.36 25.48 15.33
C ASN A 531 6.42 25.00 14.21
N LEU A 532 6.55 23.72 13.87
CA LEU A 532 5.84 23.11 12.74
C LEU A 532 4.33 23.03 13.01
N GLN A 533 3.55 23.25 11.96
CA GLN A 533 2.10 23.10 11.99
C GLN A 533 1.68 22.16 10.87
N TYR A 534 0.70 21.30 11.15
CA TYR A 534 0.10 20.46 10.12
C TYR A 534 -0.57 21.32 9.04
N PRO A 535 -0.41 21.00 7.76
CA PRO A 535 -1.25 21.53 6.69
C PRO A 535 -2.76 21.36 6.98
N PRO A 536 -3.65 22.27 6.52
CA PRO A 536 -5.08 22.19 6.78
C PRO A 536 -5.72 20.85 6.43
N GLN A 537 -5.31 20.23 5.32
CA GLN A 537 -5.80 18.90 4.91
C GLN A 537 -5.42 17.79 5.91
N ILE A 538 -4.22 17.86 6.51
CA ILE A 538 -3.78 16.90 7.52
C ILE A 538 -4.48 17.17 8.85
N GLN A 539 -4.72 18.44 9.20
CA GLN A 539 -5.55 18.79 10.36
C GLN A 539 -6.97 18.24 10.22
N ALA A 540 -7.57 18.32 9.03
CA ALA A 540 -8.88 17.76 8.75
C ALA A 540 -8.87 16.22 8.91
N ILE A 541 -7.86 15.53 8.38
CA ILE A 541 -7.70 14.07 8.54
C ILE A 541 -7.60 13.69 10.03
N ARG A 542 -6.82 14.44 10.82
CA ARG A 542 -6.60 14.19 12.25
C ARG A 542 -7.82 14.46 13.11
N SER A 543 -8.60 15.47 12.77
CA SER A 543 -9.78 15.88 13.55
C SER A 543 -11.04 15.12 13.17
N CYS A 544 -11.07 14.53 11.98
CA CYS A 544 -12.24 13.82 11.49
C CYS A 544 -12.41 12.45 12.15
N GLN A 545 -13.56 12.26 12.81
CA GLN A 545 -14.00 10.98 13.34
C GLN A 545 -14.88 10.28 12.28
N PRO A 546 -14.49 9.11 11.76
CA PRO A 546 -15.37 8.35 10.89
C PRO A 546 -16.57 7.86 11.70
N ALA A 547 -17.76 7.81 11.07
CA ALA A 547 -18.88 7.11 11.69
C ALA A 547 -18.58 5.60 11.72
N ASP A 548 -19.16 4.91 12.70
CA ASP A 548 -19.00 3.46 12.86
C ASP A 548 -19.66 2.66 11.73
N TYR A 549 -20.62 3.27 11.03
CA TYR A 549 -21.42 2.62 10.01
C TYR A 549 -21.87 3.59 8.91
N TYR A 550 -21.79 3.11 7.66
CA TYR A 550 -22.41 3.76 6.52
C TYR A 550 -23.10 2.71 5.64
N GLU A 551 -24.44 2.68 5.62
CA GLU A 551 -25.21 1.68 4.87
C GLU A 551 -24.82 1.57 3.39
N HIS A 552 -24.53 2.69 2.75
CA HIS A 552 -24.11 2.72 1.35
C HIS A 552 -22.69 2.19 1.11
N ILE A 553 -21.90 1.89 2.14
CA ILE A 553 -20.57 1.27 2.02
C ILE A 553 -20.60 -0.13 2.58
N ASP A 554 -21.14 -0.24 3.79
CA ASP A 554 -21.15 -1.43 4.60
C ASP A 554 -22.29 -2.38 4.22
N GLY A 555 -23.26 -1.93 3.42
CA GLY A 555 -24.52 -2.63 3.18
C GLY A 555 -25.48 -2.55 4.38
N PRO A 556 -26.66 -3.17 4.27
CA PRO A 556 -27.64 -3.22 5.35
C PRO A 556 -27.06 -3.85 6.63
N LEU A 557 -27.52 -3.38 7.78
CA LEU A 557 -27.24 -4.05 9.06
C LEU A 557 -28.10 -5.31 9.18
N LEU A 558 -27.43 -6.40 9.50
CA LEU A 558 -28.00 -7.72 9.71
C LEU A 558 -28.00 -8.02 11.21
N THR A 559 -29.06 -8.66 11.69
CA THR A 559 -29.13 -9.14 13.07
C THR A 559 -28.71 -10.59 13.12
N THR A 560 -27.61 -10.89 13.81
CA THR A 560 -27.14 -12.25 14.06
C THR A 560 -28.03 -12.96 15.08
N SER A 561 -27.91 -14.29 15.19
CA SER A 561 -28.76 -15.10 16.08
C SER A 561 -28.60 -14.79 17.57
N ASP A 562 -27.50 -14.17 17.97
CA ASP A 562 -27.24 -13.66 19.32
C ASP A 562 -27.75 -12.23 19.54
N GLY A 563 -28.43 -11.64 18.55
CA GLY A 563 -29.01 -10.29 18.62
C GLY A 563 -28.04 -9.16 18.30
N HIS A 564 -26.77 -9.45 17.99
CA HIS A 564 -25.83 -8.42 17.54
C HIS A 564 -26.19 -7.90 16.15
N ARG A 565 -25.92 -6.61 15.91
CA ARG A 565 -26.07 -5.99 14.58
C ARG A 565 -24.71 -5.88 13.92
N VAL A 566 -24.57 -6.48 12.76
CA VAL A 566 -23.34 -6.48 11.97
C VAL A 566 -23.65 -6.02 10.55
N SER A 567 -22.73 -5.32 9.90
CA SER A 567 -22.95 -4.97 8.51
C SER A 567 -22.80 -6.17 7.58
N GLU A 568 -23.46 -6.14 6.42
CA GLU A 568 -23.27 -7.16 5.38
C GLU A 568 -21.79 -7.26 4.96
N LEU A 569 -21.07 -6.14 4.90
CA LEU A 569 -19.63 -6.12 4.61
C LEU A 569 -18.83 -6.83 5.69
N ASP A 570 -19.14 -6.61 6.97
CA ASP A 570 -18.46 -7.29 8.07
C ASP A 570 -18.71 -8.80 8.04
N VAL A 571 -19.93 -9.23 7.71
CA VAL A 571 -20.23 -10.65 7.49
C VAL A 571 -19.40 -11.20 6.34
N LEU A 572 -19.31 -10.48 5.21
CA LEU A 572 -18.48 -10.88 4.08
C LEU A 572 -17.00 -11.01 4.48
N LEU A 573 -16.44 -10.00 5.15
CA LEU A 573 -15.03 -10.00 5.53
C LEU A 573 -14.73 -11.10 6.57
N SER A 574 -15.58 -11.23 7.60
CA SER A 574 -15.39 -12.21 8.67
C SER A 574 -15.52 -13.65 8.17
N THR A 575 -16.56 -13.97 7.37
CA THR A 575 -16.77 -15.32 6.79
C THR A 575 -15.64 -15.76 5.85
N GLN A 576 -14.87 -14.80 5.33
CA GLN A 576 -13.71 -15.06 4.48
C GLN A 576 -12.38 -15.06 5.25
N GLY A 577 -12.41 -14.78 6.56
CA GLY A 577 -11.24 -14.73 7.44
C GLY A 577 -10.38 -13.49 7.20
N LEU A 578 -10.99 -12.38 6.81
CA LEU A 578 -10.30 -11.12 6.48
C LEU A 578 -10.31 -10.11 7.61
N VAL A 579 -11.25 -10.19 8.54
CA VAL A 579 -11.32 -9.40 9.78
C VAL A 579 -11.57 -10.28 10.99
#